data_AF-A0A812J360-F1
#
_entry.id   AF-A0A812J360-F1
#
_cell.length_a   1.000
_cell.length_b   1.000
_cell.length_c   1.000
_cell.angle_alpha   90.00
_cell.angle_beta   90.00
_cell.angle_gamma   90.00
#
_symmetry.space_group_name_H-M   'P 1'
#
loop_
_entity.id
_entity.type
_entity.pdbx_description
1 polymer ?
#
loop_
_entity_poly.entity_id
_entity_poly.type
_entity_poly.pdbx_seq_one_letter_code
_entity_poly.pdbx_strand_id
1 'polypeptide(L)'
;MITLNVLRCLSPWVDYLVSLMGSLELFHLYHHFVILDDVDHVDEFGVPRTQEDHIVDIMEYSNTVECFIEEVRVKTFGAWLSLPRVLVQTALNKARCHRVPLADYGDMPHIFRMEEKLSNEQRERIVRDAVNLIENQINYNILWANCEHTTNLVSGKQQYTSPEVHFFIWSVVRYVLTLLGLASLHVVTMRCYSRYCLHYPVWALAAYYTCTALPVLAQIVVQFGRMAHTVATSWRKSLISRSDVYHLVVKELCRALFNGALAFGFLVWAPDFLKLADGRYPLQISIGIVFAYLGSDAVFALLAQVATRILVQTKGHFW
;
A
#
# COMPACT_ATOMS: atom_id res chain seq x y z
N MET A 1 7.80 -3.21 -5.94
CA MET A 1 8.00 -2.01 -6.77
C MET A 1 7.85 -2.32 -8.23
N ILE A 2 7.52 -3.52 -8.69
CA ILE A 2 7.03 -3.64 -10.07
C ILE A 2 5.65 -3.01 -10.23
N THR A 3 4.77 -3.10 -9.22
CA THR A 3 3.51 -2.33 -9.19
C THR A 3 3.72 -0.81 -9.07
N LEU A 4 4.80 -0.36 -8.42
CA LEU A 4 5.16 1.07 -8.34
C LEU A 4 5.85 1.55 -9.62
N ASN A 5 6.78 0.77 -10.18
CA ASN A 5 7.49 1.02 -11.43
C ASN A 5 6.51 1.04 -12.62
N VAL A 6 5.48 0.20 -12.61
CA VAL A 6 4.37 0.25 -13.58
C VAL A 6 3.68 1.60 -13.53
N LEU A 7 3.44 2.20 -12.35
CA LEU A 7 2.80 3.52 -12.24
C LEU A 7 3.77 4.66 -12.58
N ARG A 8 5.01 4.61 -12.07
CA ARG A 8 6.04 5.64 -12.29
C ARG A 8 6.41 5.79 -13.77
N CYS A 9 6.44 4.70 -14.53
CA CYS A 9 6.75 4.75 -15.97
C CYS A 9 5.59 5.19 -16.86
N LEU A 10 4.36 5.37 -16.36
CA LEU A 10 3.23 5.82 -17.19
C LEU A 10 3.37 7.29 -17.62
N SER A 11 3.97 8.11 -16.76
CA SER A 11 4.15 9.54 -17.00
C SER A 11 5.08 10.12 -15.93
N PRO A 12 5.92 11.12 -16.27
CA PRO A 12 6.68 11.88 -15.27
C PRO A 12 5.79 12.44 -14.15
N TRP A 13 4.54 12.82 -14.45
CA TRP A 13 3.60 13.32 -13.43
C TRP A 13 3.12 12.23 -12.47
N VAL A 14 2.90 11.02 -12.97
CA VAL A 14 2.54 9.87 -12.12
C VAL A 14 3.75 9.45 -11.30
N ASP A 15 4.96 9.52 -11.86
CA ASP A 15 6.20 9.32 -11.09
C ASP A 15 6.36 10.35 -9.96
N TYR A 16 6.20 11.64 -10.24
CA TYR A 16 6.23 12.67 -9.21
C TYR A 16 5.15 12.44 -8.14
N LEU A 17 3.94 12.07 -8.53
CA LEU A 17 2.85 11.79 -7.59
C LEU A 17 3.14 10.55 -6.73
N VAL A 18 3.60 9.46 -7.35
CA VAL A 18 3.94 8.22 -6.64
C VAL A 18 5.15 8.42 -5.74
N SER A 19 6.15 9.19 -6.18
CA SER A 19 7.32 9.58 -5.37
C SER A 19 6.90 10.46 -4.19
N LEU A 20 6.01 11.43 -4.41
CA LEU A 20 5.46 12.28 -3.36
C LEU A 20 4.67 11.44 -2.35
N MET A 21 3.75 10.60 -2.83
CA MET A 21 2.95 9.72 -1.98
C MET A 21 3.81 8.70 -1.22
N GLY A 22 4.85 8.14 -1.84
CA GLY A 22 5.84 7.28 -1.19
C GLY A 22 6.65 8.03 -0.13
N SER A 23 7.07 9.27 -0.42
CA SER A 23 7.79 10.12 0.54
C SER A 23 6.95 10.54 1.74
N LEU A 24 5.63 10.53 1.57
CA LEU A 24 4.62 10.76 2.60
C LEU A 24 4.20 9.45 3.28
N GLU A 25 4.88 8.32 3.04
CA GLU A 25 4.51 7.01 3.57
C GLU A 25 3.06 6.57 3.21
N LEU A 26 2.43 7.13 2.18
CA LEU A 26 1.04 6.83 1.78
C LEU A 26 0.91 5.59 0.90
N PHE A 27 2.02 5.14 0.32
CA PHE A 27 2.09 3.86 -0.39
C PHE A 27 3.13 2.96 0.27
N HIS A 28 2.65 1.88 0.89
CA HIS A 28 3.48 0.79 1.42
C HIS A 28 3.46 -0.40 0.45
N LEU A 29 3.86 -0.19 -0.80
CA LEU A 29 4.00 -1.27 -1.77
C LEU A 29 5.48 -1.51 -2.04
N TYR A 30 6.05 -2.49 -1.36
CA TYR A 30 7.45 -2.86 -1.49
C TYR A 30 7.65 -3.82 -2.66
N HIS A 31 8.84 -3.77 -3.27
CA HIS A 31 9.27 -4.88 -4.10
C HIS A 31 9.94 -5.88 -3.21
N HIS A 32 9.62 -7.14 -3.42
CA HIS A 32 10.27 -8.20 -2.71
C HIS A 32 11.01 -9.05 -3.73
N PHE A 33 12.32 -9.14 -3.56
CA PHE A 33 13.21 -9.99 -4.34
C PHE A 33 14.26 -10.59 -3.41
N VAL A 34 14.94 -11.63 -3.86
CA VAL A 34 16.03 -12.28 -3.13
C VAL A 34 17.31 -12.13 -3.94
N ILE A 35 18.37 -11.62 -3.31
CA ILE A 35 19.69 -11.61 -3.93
C ILE A 35 20.23 -13.05 -3.90
N LEU A 36 20.64 -13.56 -5.06
CA LEU A 36 21.08 -14.94 -5.23
C LEU A 36 22.59 -15.10 -5.03
N ASP A 37 23.36 -14.06 -5.37
CA ASP A 37 24.82 -14.10 -5.35
C ASP A 37 25.40 -13.12 -4.34
N ASP A 38 26.58 -13.45 -3.80
CA ASP A 38 27.33 -12.53 -2.95
C ASP A 38 27.92 -11.38 -3.78
N VAL A 39 27.71 -10.15 -3.31
CA VAL A 39 28.34 -8.96 -3.89
C VAL A 39 29.75 -8.84 -3.34
N ASP A 40 30.75 -8.95 -4.21
CA ASP A 40 32.17 -8.79 -3.87
C ASP A 40 32.63 -7.34 -4.09
N HIS A 41 32.36 -6.79 -5.27
CA HIS A 41 32.68 -5.41 -5.62
C HIS A 41 31.66 -4.80 -6.58
N VAL A 42 31.75 -3.49 -6.78
CA VAL A 42 30.98 -2.74 -7.79
C VAL A 42 31.97 -2.26 -8.83
N ASP A 43 31.72 -2.55 -10.10
CA ASP A 43 32.63 -2.18 -11.19
C ASP A 43 32.57 -0.67 -11.51
N GLU A 44 33.42 -0.24 -12.44
CA GLU A 44 33.55 1.17 -12.85
C GLU A 44 32.25 1.74 -13.45
N PHE A 45 31.34 0.87 -13.90
CA PHE A 45 30.03 1.24 -14.45
C PHE A 45 28.91 1.22 -13.41
N GLY A 46 29.23 0.95 -12.14
CA GLY A 46 28.24 0.86 -11.06
C GLY A 46 27.51 -0.48 -10.99
N VAL A 47 28.00 -1.52 -11.69
CA VAL A 47 27.36 -2.84 -11.72
C VAL A 47 27.92 -3.73 -10.59
N PRO A 48 27.05 -4.30 -9.72
CA PRO A 48 27.48 -5.25 -8.69
C PRO A 48 27.97 -6.58 -9.30
N ARG A 49 29.16 -7.01 -8.87
CA ARG A 49 29.87 -8.21 -9.36
C ARG A 49 30.16 -9.20 -8.23
N THR A 50 30.19 -10.48 -8.58
CA THR A 50 30.66 -11.56 -7.70
C THR A 50 32.20 -11.61 -7.70
N GLN A 51 32.77 -12.45 -6.84
CA GLN A 51 34.22 -12.68 -6.79
C GLN A 51 34.78 -13.24 -8.12
N GLU A 52 33.95 -13.92 -8.90
CA GLU A 52 34.29 -14.48 -10.22
C GLU A 52 34.03 -13.49 -11.37
N ASP A 53 33.72 -12.22 -11.07
CA ASP A 53 33.42 -11.14 -12.03
C ASP A 53 32.12 -11.34 -12.83
N HIS A 54 31.23 -12.23 -12.35
CA HIS A 54 29.88 -12.39 -12.87
C HIS A 54 28.95 -11.30 -12.32
N ILE A 55 27.93 -10.93 -13.09
CA ILE A 55 26.90 -9.98 -12.63
C ILE A 55 26.08 -10.66 -11.53
N VAL A 56 25.81 -9.94 -10.45
CA VAL A 56 24.98 -10.44 -9.34
C VAL A 56 23.53 -10.55 -9.79
N ASP A 57 22.94 -11.74 -9.63
CA ASP A 57 21.55 -12.01 -9.94
C ASP A 57 20.63 -11.83 -8.71
N ILE A 58 19.38 -11.48 -8.99
CA ILE A 58 18.27 -11.55 -8.06
C ILE A 58 17.20 -12.52 -8.57
N MET A 59 16.49 -13.15 -7.65
CA MET A 59 15.22 -13.83 -7.91
C MET A 59 14.07 -12.85 -7.69
N GLU A 60 13.23 -12.68 -8.70
CA GLU A 60 12.01 -11.92 -8.57
C GLU A 60 10.85 -12.43 -9.43
N TYR A 61 9.64 -11.97 -9.07
CA TYR A 61 8.50 -12.00 -9.97
C TYR A 61 8.43 -10.69 -10.72
N SER A 62 8.94 -10.68 -11.94
CA SER A 62 8.75 -9.57 -12.87
C SER A 62 8.04 -9.98 -14.15
N ASN A 63 7.23 -9.06 -14.65
CA ASN A 63 7.08 -8.83 -16.07
C ASN A 63 7.65 -7.42 -16.26
N THR A 64 8.55 -7.23 -17.21
CA THR A 64 8.99 -5.87 -17.55
C THR A 64 7.77 -5.03 -17.96
N VAL A 65 7.79 -3.73 -17.65
CA VAL A 65 6.70 -2.79 -17.95
C VAL A 65 6.32 -2.86 -19.43
N GLU A 66 7.33 -2.97 -20.30
CA GLU A 66 7.19 -3.12 -21.74
C GLU A 66 6.40 -4.39 -22.10
N CYS A 67 6.72 -5.52 -21.48
CA CYS A 67 5.98 -6.78 -21.68
C CYS A 67 4.52 -6.66 -21.22
N PHE A 68 4.24 -5.99 -20.11
CA PHE A 68 2.86 -5.78 -19.64
C PHE A 68 2.07 -4.86 -20.58
N ILE A 69 2.65 -3.72 -20.98
CA ILE A 69 2.00 -2.74 -21.85
C ILE A 69 1.77 -3.34 -23.24
N GLU A 70 2.77 -4.00 -23.82
CA GLU A 70 2.65 -4.63 -25.12
C GLU A 70 1.61 -5.75 -25.09
N GLU A 71 1.54 -6.53 -24.00
CA GLU A 71 0.52 -7.55 -23.86
C GLU A 71 -0.90 -6.98 -23.68
N VAL A 72 -1.07 -5.92 -22.89
CA VAL A 72 -2.37 -5.22 -22.78
C VAL A 72 -2.77 -4.66 -24.14
N ARG A 73 -1.82 -4.06 -24.88
CA ARG A 73 -2.05 -3.53 -26.24
C ARG A 73 -2.47 -4.63 -27.21
N VAL A 74 -1.74 -5.75 -27.23
CA VAL A 74 -2.03 -6.91 -28.08
C VAL A 74 -3.37 -7.54 -27.72
N LYS A 75 -3.67 -7.74 -26.43
CA LYS A 75 -4.92 -8.38 -25.98
C LYS A 75 -6.15 -7.47 -26.10
N THR A 76 -5.97 -6.15 -26.01
CA THR A 76 -7.09 -5.21 -26.20
C THR A 76 -7.40 -4.96 -27.66
N PHE A 77 -6.44 -5.15 -28.59
CA PHE A 77 -6.58 -4.82 -30.01
C PHE A 77 -7.14 -3.39 -30.23
N GLY A 78 -6.86 -2.46 -29.32
CA GLY A 78 -7.40 -1.08 -29.35
C GLY A 78 -8.85 -0.92 -28.86
N ALA A 79 -9.52 -1.99 -28.43
CA ALA A 79 -10.88 -1.93 -27.89
C ALA A 79 -10.87 -1.54 -26.40
N TRP A 80 -11.14 -0.27 -26.10
CA TRP A 80 -11.22 0.27 -24.73
C TRP A 80 -12.21 -0.48 -23.81
N LEU A 81 -13.27 -1.07 -24.38
CA LEU A 81 -14.27 -1.83 -23.63
C LEU A 81 -13.75 -3.18 -23.10
N SER A 82 -12.73 -3.77 -23.74
CA SER A 82 -12.12 -5.03 -23.28
C SER A 82 -11.02 -4.78 -22.23
N LEU A 83 -10.55 -3.54 -22.10
CA LEU A 83 -9.46 -3.14 -21.22
C LEU A 83 -9.65 -3.60 -19.76
N PRO A 84 -10.82 -3.43 -19.10
CA PRO A 84 -10.97 -3.87 -17.72
C PRO A 84 -10.78 -5.39 -17.55
N ARG A 85 -11.35 -6.19 -18.46
CA ARG A 85 -11.21 -7.65 -18.46
C ARG A 85 -9.77 -8.06 -18.72
N VAL A 86 -9.12 -7.45 -19.70
CA VAL A 86 -7.73 -7.73 -20.06
C VAL A 86 -6.78 -7.35 -18.92
N LEU A 87 -6.98 -6.20 -18.27
CA LEU A 87 -6.19 -5.79 -17.11
C LEU A 87 -6.32 -6.79 -15.96
N VAL A 88 -7.54 -7.24 -15.66
CA VAL A 88 -7.78 -8.27 -14.62
C VAL A 88 -7.10 -9.59 -15.00
N GLN A 89 -7.24 -10.06 -16.23
CA GLN A 89 -6.61 -11.30 -16.69
C GLN A 89 -5.08 -11.23 -16.67
N THR A 90 -4.50 -10.12 -17.10
CA THR A 90 -3.05 -9.92 -17.15
C THR A 90 -2.48 -9.72 -15.73
N ALA A 91 -3.21 -9.07 -14.82
CA ALA A 91 -2.80 -8.89 -13.42
C ALA A 91 -2.88 -10.16 -12.57
N LEU A 92 -3.79 -11.10 -12.90
CA LEU A 92 -4.07 -12.27 -12.06
C LEU A 92 -3.24 -13.52 -12.38
N ASN A 93 -2.47 -13.58 -13.47
CA ASN A 93 -2.00 -14.90 -13.92
C ASN A 93 -0.73 -14.94 -14.79
N LYS A 94 0.31 -14.12 -14.55
CA LYS A 94 1.40 -14.12 -15.56
C LYS A 94 2.85 -13.80 -15.21
N ALA A 95 3.19 -13.15 -14.10
CA ALA A 95 4.63 -12.99 -13.81
C ALA A 95 5.23 -14.38 -13.50
N ARG A 96 6.44 -14.64 -13.99
CA ARG A 96 7.18 -15.86 -13.65
C ARG A 96 8.31 -15.50 -12.72
N CYS A 97 8.61 -16.39 -11.79
CA CYS A 97 9.82 -16.30 -11.00
C CYS A 97 11.01 -16.55 -11.93
N HIS A 98 11.94 -15.62 -12.01
CA HIS A 98 13.15 -15.78 -12.82
C HIS A 98 14.33 -15.00 -12.24
N ARG A 99 15.52 -15.25 -12.81
CA ARG A 99 16.74 -14.51 -12.51
C ARG A 99 16.76 -13.21 -13.30
N VAL A 100 17.10 -12.13 -12.62
CA VAL A 100 17.27 -10.80 -13.22
C VAL A 100 18.57 -10.21 -12.70
N PRO A 101 19.38 -9.53 -13.52
CA PRO A 101 20.56 -8.82 -13.05
C PRO A 101 20.19 -7.75 -12.01
N LEU A 102 20.92 -7.70 -10.89
CA LEU A 102 20.74 -6.63 -9.88
C LEU A 102 21.05 -5.24 -10.46
N ALA A 103 21.92 -5.19 -11.48
CA ALA A 103 22.28 -3.97 -12.21
C ALA A 103 21.05 -3.23 -12.79
N ASP A 104 20.00 -3.97 -13.17
CA ASP A 104 18.76 -3.41 -13.72
C ASP A 104 18.01 -2.53 -12.70
N TYR A 105 18.41 -2.58 -11.42
CA TYR A 105 17.87 -1.78 -10.32
C TYR A 105 18.78 -0.59 -9.90
N GLY A 106 19.99 -0.46 -10.45
CA GLY A 106 21.04 0.45 -9.96
C GLY A 106 20.74 1.95 -10.08
N ASP A 107 19.94 2.35 -11.07
CA ASP A 107 19.66 3.77 -11.36
C ASP A 107 18.44 4.34 -10.63
N MET A 108 17.75 3.54 -9.81
CA MET A 108 16.52 3.98 -9.16
C MET A 108 16.77 4.43 -7.71
N PRO A 109 16.27 5.61 -7.28
CA PRO A 109 16.32 6.04 -5.89
C PRO A 109 15.35 5.17 -5.06
N HIS A 110 15.82 3.99 -4.66
CA HIS A 110 15.09 3.02 -3.88
C HIS A 110 15.63 2.97 -2.44
N ILE A 111 14.72 2.97 -1.47
CA ILE A 111 15.04 2.61 -0.09
C ILE A 111 14.92 1.10 0.00
N PHE A 112 16.05 0.40 -0.02
CA PHE A 112 16.07 -1.05 0.18
C PHE A 112 15.95 -1.35 1.67
N ARG A 113 15.06 -2.27 2.02
CA ARG A 113 14.99 -2.85 3.36
C ARG A 113 15.47 -4.29 3.27
N MET A 114 16.62 -4.56 3.89
CA MET A 114 17.20 -5.90 3.95
C MET A 114 16.79 -6.61 5.24
N GLU A 115 16.69 -7.95 5.20
CA GLU A 115 16.60 -8.74 6.43
C GLU A 115 17.95 -8.76 7.14
N GLU A 116 17.99 -8.20 8.35
CA GLU A 116 19.21 -8.10 9.15
C GLU A 116 19.45 -9.38 9.96
N LYS A 117 20.72 -9.69 10.25
CA LYS A 117 21.17 -10.76 11.17
C LYS A 117 20.78 -12.19 10.75
N LEU A 118 20.84 -12.48 9.45
CA LEU A 118 20.76 -13.86 8.94
C LEU A 118 22.07 -14.60 9.22
N SER A 119 22.00 -15.83 9.71
CA SER A 119 23.16 -16.73 9.78
C SER A 119 23.56 -17.19 8.38
N ASN A 120 24.80 -17.67 8.21
CA ASN A 120 25.26 -18.19 6.92
C ASN A 120 24.39 -19.38 6.46
N GLU A 121 24.00 -20.27 7.38
CA GLU A 121 23.13 -21.41 7.06
C GLU A 121 21.73 -20.97 6.62
N GLN A 122 21.23 -19.86 7.17
CA GLN A 122 19.95 -19.28 6.75
C GLN A 122 20.07 -18.68 5.35
N ARG A 123 21.15 -17.93 5.07
CA ARG A 123 21.42 -17.36 3.74
C ARG A 123 21.49 -18.44 2.67
N GLU A 124 22.29 -19.47 2.89
CA GLU A 124 22.43 -20.60 1.96
C GLU A 124 21.10 -21.32 1.72
N ARG A 125 20.27 -21.48 2.76
CA ARG A 125 18.94 -22.07 2.63
C ARG A 125 18.00 -21.20 1.79
N ILE A 126 17.97 -19.89 2.07
CA ILE A 126 17.14 -18.93 1.34
C ILE A 126 17.49 -18.96 -0.16
N VAL A 127 18.79 -18.93 -0.50
CA VAL A 127 19.25 -19.00 -1.89
C VAL A 127 18.86 -20.33 -2.54
N ARG A 128 19.05 -21.45 -1.84
CA ARG A 128 18.65 -22.78 -2.35
C ARG A 128 17.15 -22.87 -2.63
N ASP A 129 16.33 -22.40 -1.69
CA ASP A 129 14.87 -22.44 -1.82
C ASP A 129 14.39 -21.47 -2.92
N ALA A 130 15.07 -20.32 -3.09
CA ALA A 130 14.84 -19.39 -4.18
C ALA A 130 15.14 -20.03 -5.55
N VAL A 131 16.30 -20.68 -5.71
CA VAL A 131 16.64 -21.39 -6.95
C VAL A 131 15.64 -22.50 -7.25
N ASN A 132 15.24 -23.29 -6.24
CA ASN A 132 14.21 -24.31 -6.39
C ASN A 132 12.86 -23.76 -6.89
N LEU A 133 12.48 -22.53 -6.51
CA LEU A 133 11.25 -21.87 -6.97
C LEU A 133 11.36 -21.30 -8.39
N ILE A 134 12.55 -20.91 -8.82
CA ILE A 134 12.80 -20.53 -10.21
C ILE A 134 12.59 -21.74 -11.13
N GLU A 135 13.06 -22.92 -10.69
CA GLU A 135 12.90 -24.18 -11.41
C GLU A 135 11.47 -24.73 -11.34
N ASN A 136 10.86 -24.68 -10.15
CA ASN A 136 9.51 -25.19 -9.88
C ASN A 136 8.53 -24.04 -9.72
N GLN A 137 8.27 -23.34 -10.82
CA GLN A 137 7.53 -22.09 -10.83
C GLN A 137 6.11 -22.20 -10.27
N ILE A 138 5.77 -21.28 -9.37
CA ILE A 138 4.40 -21.02 -8.96
C ILE A 138 3.84 -19.95 -9.90
N ASN A 139 2.59 -20.10 -10.34
CA ASN A 139 1.96 -19.06 -11.15
C ASN A 139 1.73 -17.80 -10.29
N TYR A 140 2.20 -16.66 -10.77
CA TYR A 140 1.98 -15.40 -10.08
C TYR A 140 0.50 -15.04 -10.00
N ASN A 141 0.11 -14.57 -8.82
CA ASN A 141 -1.15 -13.92 -8.59
C ASN A 141 -0.99 -12.76 -7.61
N ILE A 142 -1.48 -11.57 -7.98
CA ILE A 142 -1.35 -10.36 -7.14
C ILE A 142 -1.94 -10.50 -5.73
N LEU A 143 -2.96 -11.35 -5.55
CA LEU A 143 -3.67 -11.55 -4.29
C LEU A 143 -3.13 -12.72 -3.46
N TRP A 144 -2.76 -13.85 -4.08
CA TRP A 144 -2.37 -15.03 -3.30
C TRP A 144 -1.01 -15.61 -3.65
N ALA A 145 -0.32 -15.10 -4.67
CA ALA A 145 0.97 -15.63 -5.13
C ALA A 145 1.84 -14.53 -5.72
N ASN A 146 2.03 -13.44 -4.96
CA ASN A 146 2.79 -12.28 -5.40
C ASN A 146 4.26 -12.35 -4.95
N CYS A 147 5.05 -11.32 -5.28
CA CYS A 147 6.45 -11.24 -4.90
C CYS A 147 6.67 -11.39 -3.38
N GLU A 148 5.83 -10.75 -2.54
CA GLU A 148 5.93 -10.84 -1.08
C GLU A 148 5.65 -12.26 -0.56
N HIS A 149 4.66 -12.96 -1.13
CA HIS A 149 4.36 -14.35 -0.76
C HIS A 149 5.56 -15.27 -1.02
N THR A 150 6.18 -15.12 -2.19
CA THR A 150 7.32 -15.96 -2.59
C THR A 150 8.56 -15.64 -1.78
N THR A 151 8.88 -14.36 -1.56
CA THR A 151 10.00 -14.01 -0.69
C THR A 151 9.77 -14.47 0.75
N ASN A 152 8.55 -14.35 1.29
CA ASN A 152 8.25 -14.83 2.63
C ASN A 152 8.32 -16.37 2.73
N LEU A 153 8.02 -17.09 1.64
CA LEU A 153 8.14 -18.55 1.57
C LEU A 153 9.60 -19.01 1.68
N VAL A 154 10.52 -18.33 1.00
CA VAL A 154 11.96 -18.67 1.03
C VAL A 154 12.68 -18.07 2.22
N SER A 155 12.21 -16.95 2.74
CA SER A 155 12.77 -16.31 3.93
C SER A 155 12.62 -17.18 5.19
N GLY A 156 13.30 -16.80 6.27
CA GLY A 156 13.18 -17.46 7.57
C GLY A 156 11.76 -17.48 8.18
N LYS A 157 10.79 -16.77 7.59
CA LYS A 157 9.38 -16.81 8.02
C LYS A 157 8.67 -18.08 7.60
N GLN A 158 9.05 -18.70 6.47
CA GLN A 158 8.40 -19.88 5.87
C GLN A 158 6.86 -19.78 5.86
N GLN A 159 6.33 -18.57 5.63
CA GLN A 159 4.90 -18.29 5.67
C GLN A 159 4.46 -17.70 4.34
N TYR A 160 3.49 -18.36 3.71
CA TYR A 160 2.90 -17.89 2.46
C TYR A 160 1.81 -16.84 2.72
N THR A 161 2.21 -15.68 3.22
CA THR A 161 1.30 -14.57 3.54
C THR A 161 1.86 -13.25 3.03
N SER A 162 0.97 -12.35 2.62
CA SER A 162 1.30 -10.98 2.21
C SER A 162 0.42 -9.99 3.00
N PRO A 163 0.99 -9.34 4.04
CA PRO A 163 0.39 -8.20 4.71
C PRO A 163 -0.15 -7.13 3.74
N GLU A 164 0.55 -6.88 2.62
CA GLU A 164 0.11 -5.90 1.61
C GLU A 164 -1.23 -6.29 0.97
N VAL A 165 -1.44 -7.57 0.65
CA VAL A 165 -2.72 -8.02 0.10
C VAL A 165 -3.86 -7.83 1.10
N HIS A 166 -3.64 -8.14 2.38
CA HIS A 166 -4.68 -7.92 3.40
C HIS A 166 -5.11 -6.45 3.46
N PHE A 167 -4.16 -5.52 3.34
CA PHE A 167 -4.45 -4.09 3.29
C PHE A 167 -5.22 -3.71 2.01
N PHE A 168 -4.82 -4.24 0.86
CA PHE A 168 -5.48 -4.01 -0.42
C PHE A 168 -6.93 -4.50 -0.42
N ILE A 169 -7.16 -5.76 -0.01
CA ILE A 169 -8.50 -6.36 0.06
C ILE A 169 -9.40 -5.56 1.00
N TRP A 170 -8.89 -5.19 2.18
CA TRP A 170 -9.64 -4.36 3.12
C TRP A 170 -10.03 -3.00 2.52
N SER A 171 -9.11 -2.37 1.78
CA SER A 171 -9.38 -1.11 1.08
C SER A 171 -10.49 -1.28 0.04
N VAL A 172 -10.47 -2.36 -0.75
CA VAL A 172 -11.54 -2.67 -1.72
C VAL A 172 -12.88 -2.87 -1.02
N VAL A 173 -12.93 -3.66 0.05
CA VAL A 173 -14.16 -3.87 0.85
C VAL A 173 -14.70 -2.54 1.37
N ARG A 174 -13.83 -1.68 1.92
CA ARG A 174 -14.21 -0.35 2.41
C ARG A 174 -14.80 0.52 1.30
N TYR A 175 -14.21 0.51 0.10
CA TYR A 175 -14.76 1.26 -1.03
C TYR A 175 -16.15 0.76 -1.43
N VAL A 176 -16.34 -0.56 -1.50
CA VAL A 176 -17.66 -1.15 -1.80
C VAL A 176 -18.70 -0.76 -0.75
N LEU A 177 -18.36 -0.88 0.54
CA LEU A 177 -19.23 -0.45 1.63
C LEU A 177 -19.54 1.05 1.53
N THR A 178 -18.54 1.88 1.22
CA THR A 178 -18.74 3.32 1.09
C THR A 178 -19.70 3.67 -0.05
N LEU A 179 -19.62 2.98 -1.18
CA LEU A 179 -20.56 3.13 -2.30
C LEU A 179 -22.00 2.72 -1.90
N LEU A 180 -22.17 1.65 -1.15
CA LEU A 180 -23.48 1.26 -0.58
C LEU A 180 -24.00 2.32 0.41
N GLY A 181 -23.11 2.90 1.21
CA GLY A 181 -23.42 4.03 2.08
C GLY A 181 -23.89 5.25 1.31
N LEU A 182 -23.20 5.62 0.23
CA LEU A 182 -23.58 6.72 -0.66
C LEU A 182 -24.95 6.50 -1.31
N ALA A 183 -25.27 5.28 -1.72
CA ALA A 183 -26.61 4.94 -2.21
C ALA A 183 -27.68 5.18 -1.12
N SER A 184 -27.39 4.80 0.13
CA SER A 184 -28.28 5.07 1.27
C SER A 184 -28.43 6.58 1.53
N LEU A 185 -27.33 7.34 1.45
CA LEU A 185 -27.33 8.80 1.61
C LEU A 185 -28.11 9.50 0.50
N HIS A 186 -28.06 8.99 -0.72
CA HIS A 186 -28.86 9.49 -1.83
C HIS A 186 -30.36 9.33 -1.55
N VAL A 187 -30.79 8.21 -0.96
CA VAL A 187 -32.19 8.01 -0.52
C VAL A 187 -32.59 9.04 0.53
N VAL A 188 -31.73 9.32 1.51
CA VAL A 188 -31.96 10.38 2.52
C VAL A 188 -32.13 11.73 1.83
N THR A 189 -31.22 12.08 0.93
CA THR A 189 -31.19 13.38 0.24
C THR A 189 -32.43 13.58 -0.63
N MET A 190 -32.77 12.59 -1.47
CA MET A 190 -33.91 12.66 -2.39
C MET A 190 -35.24 12.69 -1.64
N ARG A 191 -35.40 11.89 -0.57
CA ARG A 191 -36.67 11.83 0.16
C ARG A 191 -36.84 12.99 1.14
N CYS A 192 -35.78 13.43 1.82
CA CYS A 192 -35.89 14.46 2.87
C CYS A 192 -35.71 15.90 2.41
N TYR A 193 -34.82 16.15 1.45
CA TYR A 193 -34.44 17.52 1.10
C TYR A 193 -35.13 18.03 -0.17
N SER A 194 -35.67 17.15 -1.03
CA SER A 194 -36.37 17.58 -2.25
C SER A 194 -37.87 17.87 -2.07
N ARG A 195 -38.51 17.37 -1.01
CA ARG A 195 -39.94 17.58 -0.69
C ARG A 195 -40.12 17.60 0.82
N TYR A 196 -40.94 18.52 1.34
CA TYR A 196 -41.35 18.58 2.75
C TYR A 196 -41.65 17.17 3.29
N CYS A 197 -40.73 16.63 4.08
CA CYS A 197 -40.72 15.21 4.41
C CYS A 197 -41.41 14.99 5.75
N LEU A 198 -42.52 14.24 5.77
CA LEU A 198 -43.27 13.89 6.98
C LEU A 198 -42.55 12.84 7.85
N HIS A 199 -41.63 12.05 7.28
CA HIS A 199 -40.84 11.06 8.02
C HIS A 199 -39.38 11.03 7.56
N TYR A 200 -38.47 11.19 8.51
CA TYR A 200 -37.03 11.05 8.30
C TYR A 200 -36.68 9.56 8.17
N PRO A 201 -36.03 9.08 7.07
CA PRO A 201 -35.72 7.67 6.86
C PRO A 201 -34.53 7.26 7.74
N VAL A 202 -34.80 7.06 9.03
CA VAL A 202 -33.81 6.67 10.04
C VAL A 202 -33.01 5.44 9.61
N TRP A 203 -33.66 4.48 8.96
CA TRP A 203 -33.02 3.27 8.45
C TRP A 203 -31.93 3.57 7.39
N ALA A 204 -32.15 4.55 6.50
CA ALA A 204 -31.21 4.89 5.45
C ALA A 204 -30.00 5.65 6.01
N LEU A 205 -30.23 6.49 7.03
CA LEU A 205 -29.16 7.15 7.75
C LEU A 205 -28.34 6.14 8.59
N ALA A 206 -28.99 5.20 9.25
CA ALA A 206 -28.33 4.12 9.97
C ALA A 206 -27.49 3.24 9.03
N ALA A 207 -28.02 2.90 7.85
CA ALA A 207 -27.30 2.18 6.82
C ALA A 207 -26.08 2.97 6.32
N TYR A 208 -26.23 4.28 6.08
CA TYR A 208 -25.10 5.15 5.72
C TYR A 208 -23.98 5.09 6.75
N TYR A 209 -24.26 5.31 8.04
CA TYR A 209 -23.21 5.29 9.08
C TYR A 209 -22.58 3.91 9.27
N THR A 210 -23.39 2.85 9.18
CA THR A 210 -22.92 1.47 9.28
C THR A 210 -21.98 1.10 8.13
N CYS A 211 -22.22 1.64 6.93
CA CYS A 211 -21.42 1.35 5.75
C CYS A 211 -20.23 2.32 5.54
N THR A 212 -20.19 3.47 6.21
CA THR A 212 -19.14 4.48 6.01
C THR A 212 -18.32 4.75 7.27
N ALA A 213 -18.95 5.31 8.31
CA ALA A 213 -18.28 5.77 9.52
C ALA A 213 -17.80 4.62 10.41
N LEU A 214 -18.63 3.57 10.58
CA LEU A 214 -18.31 2.44 11.45
C LEU A 214 -17.08 1.63 10.96
N PRO A 215 -16.95 1.28 9.66
CA PRO A 215 -15.76 0.60 9.15
C PRO A 215 -14.47 1.43 9.33
N VAL A 216 -14.55 2.76 9.17
CA VAL A 216 -13.41 3.66 9.41
C VAL A 216 -13.01 3.67 10.89
N LEU A 217 -13.98 3.79 11.80
CA LEU A 217 -13.72 3.73 13.23
C LEU A 217 -13.11 2.38 13.64
N ALA A 218 -13.69 1.27 13.17
CA ALA A 218 -13.19 -0.07 13.43
C ALA A 218 -11.77 -0.26 12.92
N GLN A 219 -11.46 0.23 11.71
CA GLN A 219 -10.13 0.18 11.13
C GLN A 219 -9.11 0.92 12.02
N ILE A 220 -9.43 2.13 12.48
CA ILE A 220 -8.54 2.92 13.35
C ILE A 220 -8.24 2.17 14.66
N VAL A 221 -9.28 1.63 15.30
CA VAL A 221 -9.13 0.87 16.56
C VAL A 221 -8.30 -0.39 16.36
N VAL A 222 -8.58 -1.17 15.31
CA VAL A 222 -7.85 -2.40 15.00
C VAL A 222 -6.40 -2.11 14.64
N GLN A 223 -6.12 -1.07 13.84
CA GLN A 223 -4.75 -0.68 13.49
C GLN A 223 -3.95 -0.26 14.72
N PHE A 224 -4.52 0.60 15.58
CA PHE A 224 -3.88 1.02 16.82
C PHE A 224 -3.59 -0.19 17.73
N GLY A 225 -4.57 -1.08 17.90
CA GLY A 225 -4.41 -2.30 18.70
C GLY A 225 -3.32 -3.24 18.16
N ARG A 226 -3.26 -3.43 16.85
CA ARG A 226 -2.21 -4.22 16.19
C ARG A 226 -0.84 -3.60 16.38
N MET A 227 -0.70 -2.28 16.18
CA MET A 227 0.55 -1.56 16.41
C MET A 227 1.00 -1.75 17.87
N ALA A 228 0.14 -1.47 18.84
CA ALA A 228 0.45 -1.59 20.25
C ALA A 228 0.92 -3.01 20.60
N HIS A 229 0.27 -4.04 20.04
CA HIS A 229 0.70 -5.42 20.20
C HIS A 229 2.09 -5.69 19.57
N THR A 230 2.34 -5.21 18.35
CA THR A 230 3.62 -5.35 17.65
C THR A 230 4.76 -4.67 18.43
N VAL A 231 4.56 -3.44 18.91
CA VAL A 231 5.57 -2.74 19.72
C VAL A 231 5.80 -3.46 21.04
N ALA A 232 4.76 -3.94 21.71
CA ALA A 232 4.92 -4.71 22.95
C ALA A 232 5.69 -6.02 22.73
N THR A 233 5.45 -6.72 21.61
CA THR A 233 6.20 -7.94 21.27
C THR A 233 7.64 -7.64 20.88
N SER A 234 7.90 -6.58 20.12
CA SER A 234 9.26 -6.14 19.77
C SER A 234 10.06 -5.72 21.00
N TRP A 235 9.43 -5.01 21.95
CA TRP A 235 10.03 -4.66 23.24
C TRP A 235 10.41 -5.89 24.04
N ARG A 236 9.51 -6.88 24.15
CA ARG A 236 9.78 -8.15 24.85
C ARG A 236 10.92 -8.95 24.22
N LYS A 237 11.15 -8.78 22.92
CA LYS A 237 12.26 -9.40 22.18
C LYS A 237 13.54 -8.56 22.20
N SER A 238 13.57 -7.46 22.95
CA SER A 238 14.70 -6.52 23.03
C SER A 238 15.14 -5.98 21.65
N LEU A 239 14.21 -5.89 20.70
CA LEU A 239 14.49 -5.37 19.35
C LEU A 239 14.47 -3.85 19.28
N ILE A 240 13.77 -3.21 20.22
CA ILE A 240 13.58 -1.76 20.28
C ILE A 240 13.84 -1.28 21.71
N SER A 241 14.22 -0.01 21.86
CA SER A 241 14.44 0.61 23.17
C SER A 241 13.13 1.10 23.81
N ARG A 242 13.18 1.45 25.10
CA ARG A 242 12.01 2.00 25.82
C ARG A 242 11.56 3.33 25.23
N SER A 243 12.53 4.13 24.77
CA SER A 243 12.29 5.38 24.05
C SER A 243 11.46 5.12 22.79
N ASP A 244 11.86 4.12 22.01
CA ASP A 244 11.20 3.78 20.74
C ASP A 244 9.76 3.31 20.99
N VAL A 245 9.53 2.55 22.06
CA VAL A 245 8.17 2.15 22.47
C VAL A 245 7.27 3.37 22.70
N TYR A 246 7.73 4.34 23.51
CA TYR A 246 6.93 5.55 23.77
C TYR A 246 6.72 6.35 22.48
N HIS A 247 7.77 6.53 21.68
CA HIS A 247 7.68 7.28 20.44
C HIS A 247 6.67 6.64 19.46
N LEU A 248 6.78 5.34 19.22
CA LEU A 248 5.90 4.62 18.28
C LEU A 248 4.44 4.59 18.75
N VAL A 249 4.20 4.36 20.04
CA VAL A 249 2.84 4.36 20.60
C VAL A 249 2.22 5.76 20.55
N VAL A 250 2.98 6.80 20.91
CA VAL A 250 2.48 8.18 20.87
C VAL A 250 2.25 8.64 19.43
N LYS A 251 3.18 8.37 18.51
CA LYS A 251 3.01 8.66 17.07
C LYS A 251 1.73 8.04 16.55
N GLU A 252 1.51 6.76 16.83
CA GLU A 252 0.33 6.03 16.34
C GLU A 252 -0.96 6.49 17.03
N LEU A 253 -0.92 6.84 18.32
CA LEU A 253 -2.07 7.43 19.02
C LEU A 253 -2.46 8.76 18.40
N CYS A 254 -1.48 9.64 18.14
CA CYS A 254 -1.70 10.92 17.47
C CYS A 254 -2.29 10.72 16.07
N ARG A 255 -1.76 9.76 15.30
CA ARG A 255 -2.32 9.39 13.99
C ARG A 255 -3.76 8.91 14.10
N ALA A 256 -4.05 8.01 15.03
CA ALA A 256 -5.39 7.46 15.25
C ALA A 256 -6.40 8.55 15.65
N LEU A 257 -6.01 9.47 16.55
CA LEU A 257 -6.85 10.58 16.98
C LEU A 257 -7.08 11.59 15.85
N PHE A 258 -6.04 11.96 15.11
CA PHE A 258 -6.14 12.89 13.99
C PHE A 258 -7.00 12.29 12.87
N ASN A 259 -6.66 11.08 12.44
CA ASN A 259 -7.36 10.40 11.36
C ASN A 259 -8.82 10.12 11.74
N GLY A 260 -9.04 9.71 12.98
CA GLY A 260 -10.36 9.54 13.56
C GLY A 260 -11.16 10.82 13.53
N ALA A 261 -10.67 11.88 14.19
CA ALA A 261 -11.39 13.15 14.26
C ALA A 261 -11.75 13.70 12.87
N LEU A 262 -10.80 13.69 11.92
CA LEU A 262 -11.01 14.28 10.60
C LEU A 262 -11.85 13.37 9.68
N ALA A 263 -11.51 12.08 9.54
CA ALA A 263 -12.24 11.19 8.63
C ALA A 263 -13.62 10.81 9.19
N PHE A 264 -13.70 10.38 10.45
CA PHE A 264 -14.97 10.03 11.08
C PHE A 264 -15.85 11.27 11.24
N GLY A 265 -15.29 12.40 11.68
CA GLY A 265 -16.04 13.66 11.78
C GLY A 265 -16.63 14.09 10.45
N PHE A 266 -15.85 14.05 9.36
CA PHE A 266 -16.34 14.35 8.02
C PHE A 266 -17.48 13.40 7.59
N LEU A 267 -17.33 12.09 7.81
CA LEU A 267 -18.35 11.11 7.45
C LEU A 267 -19.64 11.30 8.26
N VAL A 268 -19.53 11.64 9.55
CA VAL A 268 -20.69 11.91 10.41
C VAL A 268 -21.43 13.18 9.96
N TRP A 269 -20.71 14.23 9.56
CA TRP A 269 -21.32 15.51 9.16
C TRP A 269 -21.68 15.60 7.68
N ALA A 270 -21.29 14.64 6.84
CA ALA A 270 -21.58 14.68 5.40
C ALA A 270 -23.07 14.82 5.04
N PRO A 271 -24.04 14.19 5.75
CA PRO A 271 -25.45 14.43 5.51
C PRO A 271 -25.87 15.90 5.76
N ASP A 272 -25.33 16.51 6.82
CA ASP A 272 -25.60 17.91 7.15
C ASP A 272 -24.93 18.87 6.15
N PHE A 273 -23.74 18.53 5.64
CA PHE A 273 -23.12 19.30 4.56
C PHE A 273 -23.94 19.28 3.27
N LEU A 274 -24.51 18.12 2.91
CA LEU A 274 -25.41 18.04 1.76
C LEU A 274 -26.67 18.86 1.95
N LYS A 275 -27.21 18.88 3.17
CA LYS A 275 -28.36 19.70 3.55
C LYS A 275 -28.05 21.20 3.47
N LEU A 276 -26.96 21.64 4.10
CA LEU A 276 -26.55 23.05 4.15
C LEU A 276 -26.16 23.57 2.76
N ALA A 277 -25.58 22.71 1.92
CA ALA A 277 -25.24 23.04 0.54
C ALA A 277 -26.46 23.10 -0.39
N ASP A 278 -27.67 22.78 0.09
CA ASP A 278 -28.91 22.72 -0.72
C ASP A 278 -28.71 21.91 -2.02
N GLY A 279 -27.94 20.82 -1.92
CA GLY A 279 -27.62 19.96 -3.06
C GLY A 279 -26.74 20.59 -4.15
N ARG A 280 -26.04 21.70 -3.90
CA ARG A 280 -25.15 22.35 -4.89
C ARG A 280 -23.82 21.64 -5.13
N TYR A 281 -23.33 20.86 -4.16
CA TYR A 281 -22.03 20.18 -4.23
C TYR A 281 -22.07 18.66 -3.95
N PRO A 282 -23.01 17.90 -4.55
CA PRO A 282 -23.22 16.50 -4.19
C PRO A 282 -22.06 15.61 -4.65
N LEU A 283 -21.44 15.95 -5.79
CA LEU A 283 -20.30 15.21 -6.33
C LEU A 283 -19.06 15.39 -5.46
N GLN A 284 -18.74 16.63 -5.08
CA GLN A 284 -17.58 16.95 -4.25
C GLN A 284 -17.68 16.30 -2.87
N ILE A 285 -18.86 16.34 -2.25
CA ILE A 285 -19.09 15.69 -0.94
C ILE A 285 -19.00 14.16 -1.09
N SER A 286 -19.54 13.59 -2.16
CA SER A 286 -19.45 12.14 -2.41
C SER A 286 -17.99 11.68 -2.62
N ILE A 287 -17.21 12.44 -3.39
CA ILE A 287 -15.76 12.19 -3.54
C ILE A 287 -15.08 12.30 -2.18
N GLY A 288 -15.40 13.33 -1.40
CA GLY A 288 -14.91 13.51 -0.04
C GLY A 288 -15.22 12.30 0.85
N ILE A 289 -16.42 11.71 0.76
CA ILE A 289 -16.83 10.53 1.54
C ILE A 289 -15.98 9.31 1.16
N VAL A 290 -15.81 9.07 -0.15
CA VAL A 290 -14.98 7.94 -0.67
C VAL A 290 -13.54 8.04 -0.18
N PHE A 291 -12.97 9.25 -0.23
CA PHE A 291 -11.57 9.49 0.08
C PHE A 291 -11.33 10.01 1.49
N ALA A 292 -12.34 10.06 2.38
CA ALA A 292 -12.23 10.69 3.71
C ALA A 292 -11.06 10.14 4.53
N TYR A 293 -10.94 8.81 4.59
CA TYR A 293 -9.84 8.16 5.33
C TYR A 293 -8.48 8.39 4.66
N LEU A 294 -8.38 8.19 3.33
CA LEU A 294 -7.11 8.32 2.61
C LEU A 294 -6.61 9.77 2.63
N GLY A 295 -7.51 10.73 2.42
CA GLY A 295 -7.18 12.16 2.49
C GLY A 295 -6.77 12.58 3.90
N SER A 296 -7.44 12.06 4.92
CA SER A 296 -7.07 12.33 6.32
C SER A 296 -5.67 11.81 6.66
N ASP A 297 -5.38 10.56 6.29
CA ASP A 297 -4.06 9.94 6.48
C ASP A 297 -2.96 10.67 5.68
N ALA A 298 -3.28 11.10 4.44
CA ALA A 298 -2.41 11.94 3.62
C ALA A 298 -2.06 13.28 4.28
N VAL A 299 -3.07 13.95 4.84
CA VAL A 299 -2.87 15.22 5.56
C VAL A 299 -2.02 14.97 6.82
N PHE A 300 -2.30 13.92 7.58
CA PHE A 300 -1.50 13.59 8.76
C PHE A 300 -0.04 13.36 8.39
N ALA A 301 0.22 12.55 7.36
CA ALA A 301 1.58 12.23 6.96
C ALA A 301 2.34 13.45 6.44
N LEU A 302 1.66 14.33 5.69
CA LEU A 302 2.23 15.61 5.27
C LEU A 302 2.60 16.48 6.47
N LEU A 303 1.71 16.62 7.44
CA LEU A 303 1.96 17.39 8.66
C LEU A 303 3.12 16.78 9.47
N ALA A 304 3.16 15.45 9.59
CA ALA A 304 4.23 14.74 10.27
C ALA A 304 5.58 14.98 9.58
N GLN A 305 5.63 14.89 8.25
CA GLN A 305 6.86 15.11 7.49
C GLN A 305 7.33 16.58 7.58
N VAL A 306 6.42 17.54 7.50
CA VAL A 306 6.73 18.96 7.68
C VAL A 306 7.27 19.21 9.09
N ALA A 307 6.61 18.65 10.12
CA ALA A 307 7.07 18.76 11.50
C ALA A 307 8.47 18.16 11.69
N THR A 308 8.73 16.97 11.16
CA THR A 308 10.05 16.32 11.20
C THR A 308 11.11 17.18 10.51
N ARG A 309 10.82 17.73 9.31
CA ARG A 309 11.77 18.60 8.60
C ARG A 309 12.09 19.87 9.38
N ILE A 310 11.07 20.54 9.94
CA ILE A 310 11.27 21.73 10.78
C ILE A 310 12.11 21.38 12.01
N LEU A 311 11.83 20.25 12.67
CA LEU A 311 12.59 19.80 13.83
C LEU A 311 14.05 19.50 13.48
N VAL A 312 14.32 18.80 12.37
CA VAL A 312 15.68 18.52 11.90
C VAL A 312 16.42 19.82 11.58
N GLN A 313 15.79 20.75 10.86
CA GLN A 313 16.40 22.04 10.51
C GLN A 313 16.67 22.94 11.73
N THR A 314 15.77 22.96 12.70
CA THR A 314 15.88 23.85 13.87
C THR A 314 16.73 23.25 15.00
N LYS A 315 16.78 21.92 15.12
CA LYS A 315 17.46 21.23 16.23
C LYS A 315 18.70 20.46 15.79
N GLY A 316 19.04 20.45 14.50
CA GLY A 316 20.27 19.87 13.93
C GLY A 316 20.29 18.35 13.89
N HIS A 317 19.70 17.67 14.88
CA HIS A 317 19.49 16.23 14.92
C HIS A 317 18.29 15.91 15.82
N PHE A 318 17.32 15.17 15.27
CA PHE A 318 16.37 14.42 16.07
C PHE A 318 16.32 13.01 15.51
N TRP A 319 16.44 12.04 16.43
CA TRP A 319 16.61 10.60 16.21
C TRP A 319 15.58 10.00 15.25
#